data_AF-A0A4Q1FRW6-F1
#
_entry.id   AF-A0A4Q1FRW6-F1
#
_cell.length_a   1.000
_cell.length_b   1.000
_cell.length_c   1.000
_cell.angle_alpha   90.00
_cell.angle_beta   90.00
_cell.angle_gamma   90.00
#
_symmetry.space_group_name_H-M   'P 1'
#
loop_
_entity.id
_entity.type
_entity.pdbx_description
1 polymer ?
#
loop_
_entity_poly.entity_id
_entity_poly.type
_entity_poly.pdbx_seq_one_letter_code
_entity_poly.pdbx_strand_id
1 'polypeptide(L)'
;MEKVIETLIQMNRFEQEKRLSLEDIRVLNENLGKHIPDFFISYLNNFGFNDNLFGEVFNEEDDFVEQNEMIQELGYSDYIAIGDAYNENLIVAHIENQQLFLIEDDHLIDLEMTFSQMLIQTVEALDSKKIDIIQQVNSAYESLQHHKTTLRNSFIESFSQLNSAVTNNQDSLYGVIIAKNTTHNLYSLYAGSLSTFRLEINKQTVDYNNLWNPEKMNYHQPISIDEILKNIKTEIDYKALDLLFLDLLRELKEEGYFIDQMNRFSISIQSDHVNLFPEDSYQESLMKENNLETKIRRFWESPYDRTRLLIETL
;
A
#
# COMPACT_ATOMS: atom_id res chain seq x y z
N MET A 1 11.47 -3.08 -19.55
CA MET A 1 10.60 -2.98 -20.75
C MET A 1 10.46 -4.31 -21.48
N GLU A 2 11.54 -4.93 -21.96
CA GLU A 2 11.49 -6.21 -22.72
C GLU A 2 10.70 -7.32 -21.99
N LYS A 3 11.03 -7.61 -20.72
CA LYS A 3 10.30 -8.60 -19.89
C LYS A 3 8.78 -8.34 -19.84
N VAL A 4 8.37 -7.07 -19.75
CA VAL A 4 6.95 -6.65 -19.67
C VAL A 4 6.26 -7.01 -20.99
N ILE A 5 6.86 -6.62 -22.12
CA ILE A 5 6.34 -6.89 -23.46
C ILE A 5 6.26 -8.40 -23.72
N GLU A 6 7.33 -9.16 -23.43
CA GLU A 6 7.35 -10.61 -23.61
C GLU A 6 6.23 -11.31 -22.84
N THR A 7 6.01 -10.89 -21.60
CA THR A 7 4.95 -11.45 -20.74
C THR A 7 3.56 -11.14 -21.30
N LEU A 8 3.33 -9.90 -21.74
CA LEU A 8 2.05 -9.51 -22.35
C LEU A 8 1.77 -10.21 -23.69
N ILE A 9 2.81 -10.45 -24.50
CA ILE A 9 2.69 -11.26 -25.72
C ILE A 9 2.27 -12.68 -25.37
N GLN A 10 2.89 -13.31 -24.36
CA GLN A 10 2.53 -14.65 -23.91
C GLN A 10 1.08 -14.74 -23.40
N MET A 11 0.58 -13.66 -22.79
CA MET A 11 -0.79 -13.55 -22.30
C MET A 11 -1.80 -13.14 -23.39
N ASN A 12 -1.35 -12.87 -24.62
CA ASN A 12 -2.16 -12.31 -25.71
C ASN A 12 -2.90 -11.01 -25.30
N ARG A 13 -2.21 -10.14 -24.55
CA ARG A 13 -2.70 -8.83 -24.06
C ARG A 13 -1.87 -7.66 -24.58
N PHE A 14 -0.96 -7.91 -25.52
CA PHE A 14 -0.11 -6.88 -26.10
C PHE A 14 -0.74 -6.29 -27.37
N GLU A 15 -1.20 -5.05 -27.29
CA GLU A 15 -1.85 -4.30 -28.38
C GLU A 15 -0.82 -3.45 -29.14
N GLN A 16 -0.41 -3.87 -30.33
CA GLN A 16 0.63 -3.19 -31.11
C GLN A 16 0.16 -1.87 -31.72
N GLU A 17 -1.14 -1.79 -32.02
CA GLU A 17 -1.81 -0.66 -32.65
C GLU A 17 -1.93 0.58 -31.76
N LYS A 18 -1.69 0.43 -30.45
CA LYS A 18 -1.76 1.53 -29.47
C LYS A 18 -0.45 2.30 -29.31
N ARG A 19 0.62 1.87 -29.97
CA ARG A 19 1.95 2.51 -29.92
C ARG A 19 1.93 3.90 -30.53
N LEU A 20 2.64 4.85 -29.91
CA LEU A 20 2.96 6.12 -30.56
C LEU A 20 4.21 5.98 -31.43
N SER A 21 4.20 6.62 -32.60
CA SER A 21 5.40 6.68 -33.43
C SER A 21 6.42 7.67 -32.85
N LEU A 22 7.68 7.58 -33.28
CA LEU A 22 8.70 8.55 -32.88
C LEU A 22 8.35 9.99 -33.30
N GLU A 23 7.57 10.15 -34.36
CA GLU A 23 7.11 11.47 -34.81
C GLU A 23 6.00 11.99 -33.89
N ASP A 24 5.06 11.14 -33.48
CA ASP A 24 4.01 11.53 -32.52
C ASP A 24 4.63 11.95 -31.18
N ILE A 25 5.63 11.18 -30.70
CA ILE A 25 6.36 11.52 -29.47
C ILE A 25 7.15 12.84 -29.62
N ARG A 26 7.71 13.11 -30.81
CA ARG A 26 8.40 14.38 -31.08
C ARG A 26 7.43 15.57 -30.99
N VAL A 27 6.25 15.45 -31.57
CA VAL A 27 5.19 16.47 -31.49
C VAL A 27 4.73 16.64 -30.04
N LEU A 28 4.49 15.55 -29.32
CA LEU A 28 4.10 15.58 -27.90
C LEU A 28 5.13 16.30 -27.04
N ASN A 29 6.41 16.02 -27.27
CA ASN A 29 7.53 16.66 -26.58
C ASN A 29 7.64 18.17 -26.87
N GLU A 30 7.26 18.60 -28.08
CA GLU A 30 7.16 20.01 -28.46
C GLU A 30 5.97 20.69 -27.76
N ASN A 31 4.82 20.02 -27.70
CA ASN A 31 3.62 20.53 -27.02
C ASN A 31 3.83 20.69 -25.52
N LEU A 32 4.50 19.74 -24.86
CA LEU A 32 4.76 19.77 -23.42
C LEU A 32 5.67 20.94 -22.98
N GLY A 33 6.42 21.53 -23.92
CA GLY A 33 7.45 22.53 -23.60
C GLY A 33 8.60 22.01 -22.74
N LYS A 34 8.67 20.68 -22.52
CA LYS A 34 9.63 20.00 -21.65
C LYS A 34 10.04 18.66 -22.25
N HIS A 35 11.29 18.27 -22.01
CA HIS A 35 11.81 16.98 -22.46
C HIS A 35 11.15 15.81 -21.72
N ILE A 36 10.43 14.95 -22.45
CA ILE A 36 9.92 13.66 -21.99
C ILE A 36 11.12 12.73 -21.76
N PRO A 37 11.33 12.18 -20.54
CA PRO A 37 12.46 11.29 -20.26
C PRO A 37 12.46 10.02 -21.12
N ASP A 38 13.66 9.52 -21.43
CA ASP A 38 13.86 8.33 -22.29
C ASP A 38 13.08 7.10 -21.82
N PHE A 39 12.96 6.90 -20.51
CA PHE A 39 12.22 5.76 -19.96
C PHE A 39 10.73 5.84 -20.31
N PHE A 40 10.16 7.05 -20.33
CA PHE A 40 8.75 7.27 -20.63
C PHE A 40 8.51 7.34 -22.14
N ILE A 41 9.46 7.86 -22.92
CA ILE A 41 9.48 7.68 -24.39
C ILE A 41 9.43 6.19 -24.74
N SER A 42 10.22 5.37 -24.06
CA SER A 42 10.20 3.91 -24.26
C SER A 42 8.84 3.30 -23.92
N TYR A 43 8.11 3.84 -22.94
CA TYR A 43 6.76 3.40 -22.62
C TYR A 43 5.78 3.79 -23.73
N LEU A 44 5.71 5.07 -24.09
CA LEU A 44 4.82 5.61 -25.11
C LEU A 44 5.03 4.94 -26.48
N ASN A 45 6.27 4.65 -26.85
CA ASN A 45 6.58 3.96 -28.10
C ASN A 45 6.12 2.48 -28.12
N ASN A 46 5.89 1.86 -26.96
CA ASN A 46 5.46 0.46 -26.86
C ASN A 46 3.99 0.28 -26.52
N PHE A 47 3.40 1.23 -25.80
CA PHE A 47 2.04 1.12 -25.29
C PHE A 47 1.16 2.33 -25.61
N GLY A 48 1.77 3.50 -25.89
CA GLY A 48 1.05 4.77 -26.02
C GLY A 48 0.14 5.06 -24.83
N PHE A 49 -0.99 5.72 -25.10
CA PHE A 49 -2.03 6.00 -24.11
C PHE A 49 -3.06 4.84 -24.09
N ASN A 50 -2.61 3.64 -23.67
CA ASN A 50 -3.47 2.45 -23.64
C ASN A 50 -4.21 2.30 -22.29
N ASP A 51 -5.48 2.68 -22.30
CA ASP A 51 -6.41 2.58 -21.17
C ASP A 51 -6.60 1.15 -20.60
N ASN A 52 -6.44 0.12 -21.42
CA ASN A 52 -6.79 -1.26 -21.01
C ASN A 52 -5.68 -1.98 -20.23
N LEU A 53 -4.48 -1.39 -20.13
CA LEU A 53 -3.28 -2.13 -19.73
C LEU A 53 -2.64 -1.63 -18.44
N PHE A 54 -2.52 -0.31 -18.27
CA PHE A 54 -1.90 0.32 -17.10
C PHE A 54 -2.81 1.44 -16.61
N GLY A 55 -3.76 1.10 -15.73
CA GLY A 55 -4.80 2.03 -15.29
C GLY A 55 -4.29 3.21 -14.48
N GLU A 56 -3.08 3.14 -13.94
CA GLU A 56 -2.42 4.22 -13.21
C GLU A 56 -1.55 5.13 -14.09
N VAL A 57 -1.53 4.90 -15.41
CA VAL A 57 -0.83 5.73 -16.39
C VAL A 57 -1.88 6.45 -17.22
N PHE A 58 -1.64 7.72 -17.55
CA PHE A 58 -2.56 8.49 -18.39
C PHE A 58 -2.93 7.71 -19.65
N ASN A 59 -4.21 7.75 -19.97
CA ASN A 59 -4.84 7.12 -21.13
C ASN A 59 -5.31 8.15 -22.17
N GLU A 60 -5.14 9.44 -21.88
CA GLU A 60 -5.42 10.56 -22.78
C GLU A 60 -4.21 11.50 -22.89
N GLU A 61 -3.94 11.98 -24.11
CA GLU A 61 -2.81 12.88 -24.39
C GLU A 61 -3.01 14.25 -23.74
N ASP A 62 -4.22 14.79 -23.83
CA ASP A 62 -4.57 16.12 -23.31
C ASP A 62 -4.36 16.17 -21.79
N ASP A 63 -4.80 15.13 -21.06
CA ASP A 63 -4.55 15.00 -19.62
C ASP A 63 -3.05 14.94 -19.31
N PHE A 64 -2.29 14.12 -20.05
CA PHE A 64 -0.85 14.04 -19.85
C PHE A 64 -0.16 15.40 -20.04
N VAL A 65 -0.57 16.19 -21.05
CA VAL A 65 0.00 17.53 -21.30
C VAL A 65 -0.42 18.50 -20.19
N GLU A 66 -1.71 18.62 -19.89
CA GLU A 66 -2.25 19.54 -18.88
C GLU A 66 -1.63 19.30 -17.50
N GLN A 67 -1.58 18.04 -17.06
CA GLN A 67 -1.05 17.70 -15.74
C GLN A 67 0.47 17.96 -15.66
N ASN A 68 1.20 17.78 -16.76
CA ASN A 68 2.64 18.09 -16.80
C ASN A 68 2.96 19.58 -16.89
N GLU A 69 2.08 20.39 -17.46
CA GLU A 69 2.16 21.85 -17.37
C GLU A 69 1.92 22.28 -15.91
N MET A 70 0.88 21.75 -15.26
CA MET A 70 0.54 22.09 -13.87
C MET A 70 1.69 21.77 -12.89
N ILE A 71 2.26 20.56 -12.92
CA ILE A 71 3.33 20.22 -11.96
C ILE A 71 4.60 21.07 -12.17
N GLN A 72 4.83 21.61 -13.37
CA GLN A 72 5.91 22.56 -13.62
C GLN A 72 5.65 23.91 -12.95
N GLU A 73 4.42 24.41 -13.03
CA GLU A 73 4.01 25.64 -12.34
C GLU A 73 4.14 25.50 -10.81
N LEU A 74 3.90 24.30 -10.28
CA LEU A 74 4.09 23.96 -8.87
C LEU A 74 5.57 23.78 -8.46
N GLY A 75 6.51 23.85 -9.41
CA GLY A 75 7.95 23.77 -9.14
C GLY A 75 8.54 22.35 -9.16
N TYR A 76 7.79 21.34 -9.60
CA TYR A 76 8.27 19.96 -9.74
C TYR A 76 9.02 19.74 -11.06
N SER A 77 10.04 20.57 -11.35
CA SER A 77 10.78 20.53 -12.63
C SER A 77 11.52 19.22 -12.88
N ASP A 78 11.90 18.51 -11.81
CA ASP A 78 12.70 17.27 -11.90
C ASP A 78 11.82 16.00 -12.01
N TYR A 79 10.51 16.19 -12.20
CA TYR A 79 9.50 15.13 -12.28
C TYR A 79 8.72 15.17 -13.59
N ILE A 80 8.14 14.04 -13.97
CA ILE A 80 7.14 13.94 -15.05
C ILE A 80 5.87 13.30 -14.46
N ALA A 81 4.71 13.92 -14.68
CA ALA A 81 3.43 13.29 -14.34
C ALA A 81 3.18 12.17 -15.34
N ILE A 82 2.95 10.97 -14.82
CA ILE A 82 2.76 9.75 -15.63
C ILE A 82 1.32 9.26 -15.63
N GLY A 83 0.54 9.65 -14.64
CA GLY A 83 -0.86 9.28 -14.50
C GLY A 83 -1.47 9.93 -13.27
N ASP A 84 -2.71 9.58 -13.01
CA ASP A 84 -3.41 9.98 -11.81
C ASP A 84 -3.89 8.75 -11.03
N ALA A 85 -4.33 9.07 -9.83
CA ALA A 85 -5.02 8.17 -8.96
C ALA A 85 -6.36 8.75 -8.58
N TYR A 86 -7.41 7.99 -8.86
CA TYR A 86 -8.79 8.31 -8.52
C TYR A 86 -9.24 9.67 -9.09
N ASN A 87 -8.62 10.13 -10.20
CA ASN A 87 -8.89 11.40 -10.86
C ASN A 87 -8.66 12.66 -9.98
N GLU A 88 -7.94 12.52 -8.86
CA GLU A 88 -7.72 13.63 -7.92
C GLU A 88 -6.24 13.83 -7.57
N ASN A 89 -5.47 12.75 -7.41
CA ASN A 89 -4.05 12.83 -7.05
C ASN A 89 -3.13 12.46 -8.21
N LEU A 90 -1.99 13.13 -8.34
CA LEU A 90 -1.06 12.89 -9.44
C LEU A 90 0.05 11.93 -9.08
N ILE A 91 0.32 10.97 -9.95
CA ILE A 91 1.51 10.13 -9.87
C ILE A 91 2.59 10.75 -10.74
N VAL A 92 3.72 11.06 -10.12
CA VAL A 92 4.88 11.62 -10.79
C VAL A 92 6.09 10.70 -10.67
N ALA A 93 6.90 10.65 -11.73
CA ALA A 93 8.17 9.94 -11.75
C ALA A 93 9.34 10.92 -11.74
N HIS A 94 10.31 10.72 -10.86
CA HIS A 94 11.55 11.48 -10.87
C HIS A 94 12.38 11.12 -12.10
N ILE A 95 12.81 12.14 -12.86
CA ILE A 95 13.35 11.97 -14.21
C ILE A 95 14.62 11.12 -14.23
N GLU A 96 15.51 11.30 -13.25
CA GLU A 96 16.84 10.64 -13.26
C GLU A 96 16.80 9.16 -12.88
N ASN A 97 15.93 8.77 -11.94
CA ASN A 97 15.96 7.46 -11.29
C ASN A 97 14.64 6.70 -11.40
N GLN A 98 13.62 7.28 -12.05
CA GLN A 98 12.29 6.70 -12.24
C GLN A 98 11.52 6.44 -10.94
N GLN A 99 11.98 6.95 -9.80
CA GLN A 99 11.30 6.79 -8.52
C GLN A 99 9.94 7.48 -8.59
N LEU A 100 8.89 6.76 -8.19
CA LEU A 100 7.52 7.27 -8.21
C LEU A 100 7.21 7.99 -6.90
N PHE A 101 6.43 9.06 -7.04
CA PHE A 101 5.86 9.84 -5.96
C PHE A 101 4.39 10.17 -6.24
N LEU A 102 3.60 10.35 -5.19
CA LEU A 102 2.24 10.87 -5.26
C LEU A 102 2.28 12.35 -4.86
N ILE A 103 1.64 13.22 -5.64
CA ILE A 103 1.36 14.61 -5.26
C ILE A 103 -0.07 14.65 -4.71
N GLU A 104 -0.20 15.09 -3.46
CA GLU A 104 -1.46 15.23 -2.73
C GLU A 104 -1.38 16.46 -1.82
N ASP A 105 -2.31 17.40 -1.92
CA ASP A 105 -2.35 18.64 -1.11
C ASP A 105 -0.96 19.33 -0.98
N ASP A 106 -0.25 19.53 -2.09
CA ASP A 106 1.12 20.10 -2.17
C ASP A 106 2.25 19.25 -1.54
N HIS A 107 1.97 18.03 -1.08
CA HIS A 107 2.98 17.12 -0.52
C HIS A 107 3.45 16.10 -1.56
N LEU A 108 4.76 15.86 -1.58
CA LEU A 108 5.38 14.83 -2.40
C LEU A 108 5.67 13.59 -1.55
N ILE A 109 4.94 12.51 -1.84
CA ILE A 109 4.95 11.27 -1.04
C ILE A 109 5.72 10.19 -1.81
N ASP A 110 6.79 9.65 -1.22
CA ASP A 110 7.57 8.57 -1.82
C ASP A 110 6.78 7.26 -1.87
N LEU A 111 6.59 6.71 -3.07
CA LEU A 111 5.91 5.43 -3.28
C LEU A 111 6.86 4.22 -3.19
N GLU A 112 8.12 4.45 -2.85
CA GLU A 112 9.24 3.49 -2.69
C GLU A 112 9.25 2.43 -3.80
N MET A 113 9.01 2.87 -5.03
CA MET A 113 8.90 2.05 -6.21
C MET A 113 9.25 2.88 -7.43
N THR A 114 9.94 2.26 -8.38
CA THR A 114 10.24 2.88 -9.67
C THR A 114 9.15 2.59 -10.70
N PHE A 115 9.03 3.44 -11.72
CA PHE A 115 8.14 3.23 -12.86
C PHE A 115 8.31 1.84 -13.50
N SER A 116 9.55 1.39 -13.66
CA SER A 116 9.84 0.06 -14.20
C SER A 116 9.29 -1.08 -13.31
N GLN A 117 9.37 -0.94 -11.99
CA GLN A 117 8.82 -1.93 -11.05
C GLN A 117 7.29 -1.94 -11.10
N MET A 118 6.65 -0.76 -11.19
CA MET A 118 5.20 -0.64 -11.36
C MET A 118 4.72 -1.42 -12.59
N LEU A 119 5.30 -1.18 -13.76
CA LEU A 119 4.91 -1.89 -15.00
C LEU A 119 5.06 -3.41 -14.87
N ILE A 120 6.12 -3.88 -14.21
CA ILE A 120 6.33 -5.32 -13.96
C ILE A 120 5.22 -5.87 -13.05
N GLN A 121 4.90 -5.18 -11.96
CA GLN A 121 3.85 -5.60 -11.02
C GLN A 121 2.48 -5.64 -11.70
N THR A 122 2.11 -4.62 -12.48
CA THR A 122 0.83 -4.59 -13.21
C THR A 122 0.71 -5.78 -14.16
N VAL A 123 1.77 -6.12 -14.89
CA VAL A 123 1.74 -7.28 -15.79
C VAL A 123 1.76 -8.61 -15.05
N GLU A 124 2.52 -8.72 -13.95
CA GLU A 124 2.49 -9.92 -13.10
C GLU A 124 1.10 -10.13 -12.48
N ALA A 125 0.34 -9.06 -12.20
CA ALA A 125 -1.05 -9.14 -11.75
C ALA A 125 -2.00 -9.81 -12.77
N LEU A 126 -1.63 -9.84 -14.05
CA LEU A 126 -2.40 -10.49 -15.12
C LEU A 126 -2.11 -11.99 -15.24
N ASP A 127 -1.16 -12.54 -14.47
CA ASP A 127 -0.73 -13.95 -14.53
C ASP A 127 -1.80 -14.91 -13.98
N SER A 128 -2.14 -15.94 -14.76
CA SER A 128 -3.05 -17.00 -14.36
C SER A 128 -2.56 -17.77 -13.13
N LYS A 129 -1.25 -17.82 -12.88
CA LYS A 129 -0.71 -18.39 -11.64
C LYS A 129 -1.10 -17.59 -10.41
N LYS A 130 -1.25 -16.27 -10.50
CA LYS A 130 -1.79 -15.47 -9.38
C LYS A 130 -3.24 -15.85 -9.12
N ILE A 131 -4.04 -16.12 -10.16
CA ILE A 131 -5.40 -16.64 -10.00
C ILE A 131 -5.42 -17.97 -9.23
N ASP A 132 -4.51 -18.89 -9.56
CA ASP A 132 -4.39 -20.16 -8.83
C ASP A 132 -3.97 -19.95 -7.37
N ILE A 133 -3.07 -19.01 -7.09
CA ILE A 133 -2.65 -18.65 -5.72
C ILE A 133 -3.82 -18.04 -4.94
N ILE A 134 -4.56 -17.10 -5.52
CA ILE A 134 -5.77 -16.48 -4.93
C ILE A 134 -6.78 -17.56 -4.53
N GLN A 135 -7.03 -18.54 -5.42
CA GLN A 135 -7.94 -19.65 -5.12
C GLN A 135 -7.43 -20.53 -3.98
N GLN A 136 -6.12 -20.78 -3.91
CA GLN A 136 -5.51 -21.52 -2.82
C GLN A 136 -5.61 -20.75 -1.49
N VAL A 137 -5.34 -19.45 -1.48
CA VAL A 137 -5.49 -18.58 -0.31
C VAL A 137 -6.94 -18.56 0.17
N ASN A 138 -7.91 -18.40 -0.74
CA ASN A 138 -9.34 -18.47 -0.40
C ASN A 138 -9.70 -19.83 0.22
N SER A 139 -9.21 -20.92 -0.36
CA SER A 139 -9.48 -22.27 0.16
C SER A 139 -8.89 -22.46 1.57
N ALA A 140 -7.68 -21.96 1.80
CA ALA A 140 -7.04 -21.97 3.12
C ALA A 140 -7.79 -21.07 4.12
N TYR A 141 -8.22 -19.88 3.71
CA TYR A 141 -9.01 -18.95 4.52
C TYR A 141 -10.32 -19.59 4.99
N GLU A 142 -11.08 -20.20 4.08
CA GLU A 142 -12.31 -20.93 4.41
C GLU A 142 -12.02 -22.09 5.38
N SER A 143 -10.90 -22.78 5.21
CA SER A 143 -10.50 -23.86 6.12
C SER A 143 -10.17 -23.35 7.52
N LEU A 144 -9.71 -22.11 7.68
CA LEU A 144 -9.35 -21.51 8.98
C LEU A 144 -10.54 -20.85 9.69
N GLN A 145 -11.69 -20.66 9.03
CA GLN A 145 -12.86 -20.00 9.62
C GLN A 145 -13.32 -20.59 10.95
N HIS A 146 -13.21 -21.91 11.12
CA HIS A 146 -13.57 -22.58 12.37
C HIS A 146 -12.70 -22.16 13.58
N HIS A 147 -11.55 -21.53 13.35
CA HIS A 147 -10.68 -20.98 14.39
C HIS A 147 -11.00 -19.52 14.76
N LYS A 148 -11.90 -18.83 14.03
CA LYS A 148 -12.15 -17.38 14.18
C LYS A 148 -12.49 -16.97 15.61
N THR A 149 -13.35 -17.72 16.30
CA THR A 149 -13.71 -17.45 17.70
C THR A 149 -12.53 -17.59 18.66
N THR A 150 -11.69 -18.60 18.47
CA THR A 150 -10.47 -18.80 19.29
C THR A 150 -9.49 -17.67 19.04
N LEU A 151 -9.29 -17.29 17.78
CA LEU A 151 -8.47 -16.15 17.38
C LEU A 151 -8.96 -14.86 18.03
N ARG A 152 -10.28 -14.64 18.03
CA ARG A 152 -10.93 -13.48 18.65
C ARG A 152 -10.64 -13.34 20.11
N ASN A 153 -10.85 -14.40 20.88
CA ASN A 153 -10.63 -14.38 22.31
C ASN A 153 -9.14 -14.12 22.63
N SER A 154 -8.25 -14.75 21.87
CA SER A 154 -6.80 -14.59 22.02
C SER A 154 -6.36 -13.16 21.70
N PHE A 155 -6.91 -12.55 20.64
CA PHE A 155 -6.68 -11.16 20.29
C PHE A 155 -7.18 -10.22 21.39
N ILE A 156 -8.42 -10.35 21.84
CA ILE A 156 -9.02 -9.49 22.88
C ILE A 156 -8.22 -9.56 24.19
N GLU A 157 -7.83 -10.76 24.61
CA GLU A 157 -7.02 -10.94 25.81
C GLU A 157 -5.67 -10.23 25.67
N SER A 158 -4.99 -10.44 24.55
CA SER A 158 -3.69 -9.82 24.25
C SER A 158 -3.82 -8.29 24.19
N PHE A 159 -4.83 -7.78 23.51
CA PHE A 159 -5.08 -6.34 23.41
C PHE A 159 -5.36 -5.71 24.78
N SER A 160 -6.07 -6.42 25.65
CA SER A 160 -6.36 -5.97 27.02
C SER A 160 -5.08 -5.91 27.88
N GLN A 161 -4.19 -6.90 27.74
CA GLN A 161 -2.88 -6.92 28.39
C GLN A 161 -2.01 -5.75 27.92
N LEU A 162 -1.98 -5.52 26.60
CA LEU A 162 -1.28 -4.38 25.98
C LEU A 162 -1.79 -3.05 26.51
N ASN A 163 -3.11 -2.82 26.50
CA ASN A 163 -3.71 -1.59 27.03
C ASN A 163 -3.41 -1.36 28.51
N SER A 164 -3.39 -2.44 29.30
CA SER A 164 -3.02 -2.37 30.72
C SER A 164 -1.57 -1.93 30.89
N ALA A 165 -0.64 -2.47 30.08
CA ALA A 165 0.77 -2.08 30.10
C ALA A 165 0.97 -0.60 29.71
N VAL A 166 0.26 -0.12 28.69
CA VAL A 166 0.30 1.29 28.25
C VAL A 166 -0.22 2.22 29.35
N THR A 167 -1.37 1.87 29.93
CA THR A 167 -2.01 2.66 30.99
C THR A 167 -1.13 2.73 32.25
N ASN A 168 -0.47 1.63 32.62
CA ASN A 168 0.47 1.59 33.75
C ASN A 168 1.67 2.52 33.54
N ASN A 169 2.04 2.78 32.29
CA ASN A 169 3.09 3.75 31.92
C ASN A 169 2.55 5.18 31.73
N GLN A 170 1.29 5.44 32.06
CA GLN A 170 0.62 6.74 31.90
C GLN A 170 0.67 7.28 30.46
N ASP A 171 0.58 6.37 29.49
CA ASP A 171 0.74 6.67 28.08
C ASP A 171 -0.57 6.41 27.31
N SER A 172 -0.55 6.65 26.00
CA SER A 172 -1.66 6.33 25.09
C SER A 172 -1.11 5.75 23.79
N LEU A 173 -1.89 4.89 23.15
CA LEU A 173 -1.51 4.31 21.86
C LEU A 173 -1.85 5.27 20.72
N TYR A 174 -0.98 5.42 19.71
CA TYR A 174 -1.35 6.01 18.41
C TYR A 174 -1.64 4.97 17.33
N GLY A 175 -1.06 3.78 17.45
CA GLY A 175 -1.17 2.73 16.45
C GLY A 175 -0.81 1.35 16.97
N VAL A 176 -1.42 0.32 16.39
CA VAL A 176 -1.09 -1.09 16.62
C VAL A 176 -0.91 -1.81 15.29
N ILE A 177 0.17 -2.57 15.16
CA ILE A 177 0.42 -3.45 14.04
C ILE A 177 0.42 -4.89 14.55
N ILE A 178 -0.43 -5.72 13.98
CA ILE A 178 -0.37 -7.17 14.15
C ILE A 178 0.66 -7.69 13.17
N ALA A 179 1.76 -8.26 13.64
CA ALA A 179 2.80 -8.78 12.76
C ALA A 179 3.31 -10.15 13.21
N LYS A 180 3.71 -10.94 12.22
CA LYS A 180 4.40 -12.22 12.43
C LYS A 180 5.86 -11.97 12.80
N ASN A 181 6.27 -12.45 13.96
CA ASN A 181 7.67 -12.60 14.32
C ASN A 181 8.25 -13.80 13.56
N THR A 182 8.96 -13.53 12.47
CA THR A 182 9.54 -14.55 11.57
C THR A 182 10.56 -15.44 12.25
N THR A 183 11.19 -14.98 13.34
CA THR A 183 12.22 -15.75 14.07
C THR A 183 11.61 -16.82 14.97
N HIS A 184 10.45 -16.54 15.56
CA HIS A 184 9.81 -17.42 16.55
C HIS A 184 8.53 -18.07 16.04
N ASN A 185 8.10 -17.71 14.83
CA ASN A 185 6.84 -18.11 14.24
C ASN A 185 5.63 -17.82 15.14
N LEU A 186 5.57 -16.60 15.67
CA LEU A 186 4.52 -16.13 16.58
C LEU A 186 3.87 -14.87 16.00
N TYR A 187 2.59 -14.65 16.26
CA TYR A 187 1.94 -13.36 16.00
C TYR A 187 2.02 -12.48 17.25
N SER A 188 2.21 -11.18 17.07
CA SER A 188 2.29 -10.23 18.18
C SER A 188 1.64 -8.90 17.80
N LEU A 189 1.10 -8.23 18.81
CA LEU A 189 0.69 -6.83 18.75
C LEU A 189 1.92 -5.96 19.02
N TYR A 190 2.23 -5.08 18.09
CA TYR A 190 3.25 -4.06 18.21
C TYR A 190 2.56 -2.71 18.28
N ALA A 191 2.79 -1.93 19.33
CA ALA A 191 2.02 -0.72 19.59
C ALA A 191 2.92 0.49 19.82
N GLY A 192 2.61 1.56 19.11
CA GLY A 192 3.32 2.82 19.20
C GLY A 192 2.76 3.74 20.30
N SER A 193 3.66 4.42 21.01
CA SER A 193 3.34 5.41 22.04
C SER A 193 3.02 6.78 21.44
N LEU A 194 1.92 7.39 21.87
CA LEU A 194 1.56 8.76 21.48
C LEU A 194 2.62 9.77 21.96
N SER A 195 3.31 9.48 23.07
CA SER A 195 4.43 10.31 23.52
C SER A 195 5.61 10.28 22.54
N THR A 196 5.98 9.10 22.03
CA THR A 196 7.01 8.93 21.00
C THR A 196 6.59 9.60 19.70
N PHE A 197 5.34 9.39 19.28
CA PHE A 197 4.79 10.00 18.08
C PHE A 197 4.90 11.53 18.11
N ARG A 198 4.48 12.16 19.21
CA ARG A 198 4.60 13.62 19.40
C ARG A 198 6.03 14.13 19.29
N LEU A 199 7.02 13.36 19.74
CA LEU A 199 8.43 13.75 19.60
C LEU A 199 8.90 13.66 18.15
N GLU A 200 8.44 12.64 17.41
CA GLU A 200 8.83 12.42 16.02
C GLU A 200 8.27 13.48 15.07
N ILE A 201 6.97 13.79 15.19
CA ILE A 201 6.30 14.79 14.33
C ILE A 201 6.85 16.22 14.50
N ASN A 202 7.52 16.50 15.63
CA ASN A 202 8.13 17.80 15.91
C ASN A 202 9.55 17.94 15.32
N LYS A 203 10.07 16.92 14.63
CA LYS A 203 11.35 17.00 13.94
C LYS A 203 11.20 17.75 12.61
N GLN A 204 12.32 18.32 12.13
CA GLN A 204 12.37 18.98 10.82
C GLN A 204 12.06 18.03 9.65
N THR A 205 12.32 16.74 9.84
CA THR A 205 12.00 15.68 8.87
C THR A 205 11.45 14.52 9.68
N VAL A 206 10.22 14.12 9.37
CA VAL A 206 9.50 13.04 10.08
C VAL A 206 9.80 11.72 9.38
N ASP A 207 10.31 10.74 10.12
CA ASP A 207 10.50 9.38 9.60
C ASP A 207 9.23 8.54 9.85
N TYR A 208 8.28 8.63 8.92
CA TYR A 208 7.02 7.90 9.01
C TYR A 208 7.22 6.39 8.96
N ASN A 209 8.23 5.90 8.23
CA ASN A 209 8.54 4.47 8.17
C ASN A 209 8.96 3.93 9.53
N ASN A 210 9.74 4.70 10.29
CA ASN A 210 10.12 4.34 11.65
C ASN A 210 8.92 4.31 12.62
N LEU A 211 7.93 5.20 12.45
CA LEU A 211 6.70 5.20 13.27
C LEU A 211 5.80 3.97 13.02
N TRP A 212 5.87 3.36 11.83
CA TRP A 212 5.05 2.20 11.49
C TRP A 212 5.86 0.90 11.39
N ASN A 213 7.08 0.88 11.92
CA ASN A 213 7.90 -0.33 11.97
C ASN A 213 7.65 -1.09 13.28
N PRO A 214 7.10 -2.32 13.24
CA PRO A 214 6.89 -3.15 14.43
C PRO A 214 8.10 -3.28 15.33
N GLU A 215 9.31 -3.42 14.77
CA GLU A 215 10.55 -3.56 15.54
C GLU A 215 10.95 -2.30 16.33
N LYS A 216 10.34 -1.16 16.01
CA LYS A 216 10.62 0.15 16.60
C LYS A 216 9.52 0.64 17.52
N MET A 217 8.38 -0.06 17.56
CA MET A 217 7.25 0.28 18.41
C MET A 217 7.56 0.04 19.89
N ASN A 218 6.85 0.77 20.76
CA ASN A 218 7.20 0.87 22.18
C ASN A 218 6.72 -0.33 23.00
N TYR A 219 5.58 -0.91 22.64
CA TYR A 219 4.92 -1.94 23.42
C TYR A 219 4.67 -3.18 22.57
N HIS A 220 5.04 -4.35 23.07
CA HIS A 220 4.87 -5.63 22.38
C HIS A 220 4.07 -6.60 23.24
N GLN A 221 3.12 -7.29 22.62
CA GLN A 221 2.31 -8.30 23.29
C GLN A 221 2.06 -9.50 22.37
N PRO A 222 2.58 -10.69 22.69
CA PRO A 222 2.30 -11.91 21.94
C PRO A 222 0.81 -12.27 21.94
N ILE A 223 0.35 -12.84 20.83
CA ILE A 223 -1.01 -13.38 20.70
C ILE A 223 -0.92 -14.92 20.78
N SER A 224 -1.59 -15.49 21.76
CA SER A 224 -1.58 -16.95 22.02
C SER A 224 -2.43 -17.70 20.99
N ILE A 225 -1.82 -18.08 19.86
CA ILE A 225 -2.51 -18.79 18.75
C ILE A 225 -1.82 -20.11 18.37
N ASP A 226 -1.05 -20.70 19.28
CA ASP A 226 -0.26 -21.92 19.04
C ASP A 226 -1.09 -23.09 18.47
N GLU A 227 -2.35 -23.21 18.87
CA GLU A 227 -3.25 -24.25 18.36
C GLU A 227 -3.57 -24.06 16.86
N ILE A 228 -3.74 -22.81 16.42
CA ILE A 228 -3.99 -22.47 15.02
C ILE A 228 -2.72 -22.69 14.21
N LEU A 229 -1.58 -22.22 14.74
CA LEU A 229 -0.27 -22.28 14.06
C LEU A 229 0.20 -23.72 13.76
N LYS A 230 -0.28 -24.74 14.49
CA LYS A 230 -0.02 -26.16 14.16
C LYS A 230 -0.52 -26.56 12.76
N ASN A 231 -1.55 -25.88 12.26
CA ASN A 231 -2.15 -26.14 10.96
C ASN A 231 -1.54 -25.29 9.84
N ILE A 232 -0.72 -24.29 10.18
CA ILE A 232 -0.13 -23.33 9.25
C ILE A 232 1.26 -23.80 8.82
N LYS A 233 1.49 -24.00 7.52
CA LYS A 233 2.75 -24.60 7.00
C LYS A 233 3.37 -23.83 5.86
N THR A 234 2.58 -23.05 5.13
CA THR A 234 2.96 -22.39 3.89
C THR A 234 2.66 -20.89 3.96
N GLU A 235 3.26 -20.11 3.07
CA GLU A 235 2.92 -18.67 2.94
C GLU A 235 1.45 -18.46 2.56
N ILE A 236 0.85 -19.41 1.82
CA ILE A 236 -0.60 -19.39 1.52
C ILE A 236 -1.41 -19.47 2.82
N ASP A 237 -1.00 -20.33 3.76
CA ASP A 237 -1.68 -20.47 5.06
C ASP A 237 -1.51 -19.21 5.92
N TYR A 238 -0.33 -18.58 5.90
CA TYR A 238 -0.10 -17.31 6.61
C TYR A 238 -0.93 -16.17 6.02
N LYS A 239 -0.98 -16.04 4.69
CA LYS A 239 -1.83 -15.04 4.02
C LYS A 239 -3.31 -15.24 4.37
N ALA A 240 -3.77 -16.49 4.40
CA ALA A 240 -5.12 -16.82 4.83
C ALA A 240 -5.38 -16.45 6.31
N LEU A 241 -4.40 -16.65 7.19
CA LEU A 241 -4.49 -16.23 8.59
C LEU A 241 -4.49 -14.71 8.74
N ASP A 242 -3.71 -13.97 7.95
CA ASP A 242 -3.74 -12.51 7.91
C ASP A 242 -5.14 -12.00 7.50
N LEU A 243 -5.75 -12.62 6.49
CA LEU A 243 -7.13 -12.30 6.09
C LEU A 243 -8.16 -12.63 7.17
N LEU A 244 -7.96 -13.70 7.93
CA LEU A 244 -8.82 -14.05 9.07
C LEU A 244 -8.69 -13.04 10.22
N PHE A 245 -7.47 -12.58 10.52
CA PHE A 245 -7.26 -11.47 11.46
C PHE A 245 -7.95 -10.21 10.96
N LEU A 246 -7.91 -9.94 9.66
CA LEU A 246 -8.50 -8.74 9.10
C LEU A 246 -10.03 -8.74 9.21
N ASP A 247 -10.65 -9.85 8.84
CA ASP A 247 -12.07 -10.09 8.98
C ASP A 247 -12.52 -9.97 10.46
N LEU A 248 -11.71 -10.49 11.38
CA LEU A 248 -11.91 -10.31 12.81
C LEU A 248 -11.86 -8.84 13.25
N LEU A 249 -10.87 -8.07 12.79
CA LEU A 249 -10.76 -6.66 13.15
C LEU A 249 -11.95 -5.85 12.63
N ARG A 250 -12.48 -6.20 11.45
CA ARG A 250 -13.71 -5.61 10.91
C ARG A 250 -14.90 -5.85 11.83
N GLU A 251 -15.13 -7.10 12.23
CA GLU A 251 -16.21 -7.44 13.17
C GLU A 251 -16.08 -6.67 14.49
N LEU A 252 -14.89 -6.63 15.09
CA LEU A 252 -14.66 -5.91 16.34
C LEU A 252 -14.92 -4.40 16.18
N LYS A 253 -14.56 -3.81 15.03
CA LYS A 253 -14.84 -2.41 14.72
C LYS A 253 -16.33 -2.16 14.57
N GLU A 254 -17.05 -3.01 13.85
CA GLU A 254 -18.51 -2.92 13.67
C GLU A 254 -19.28 -3.07 15.00
N GLU A 255 -18.77 -3.92 15.90
CA GLU A 255 -19.29 -4.07 17.27
C GLU A 255 -18.93 -2.89 18.19
N GLY A 256 -18.14 -1.92 17.71
CA GLY A 256 -17.75 -0.74 18.48
C GLY A 256 -16.65 -1.00 19.52
N TYR A 257 -15.92 -2.10 19.44
CA TYR A 257 -14.89 -2.48 20.43
C TYR A 257 -13.78 -1.43 20.57
N PHE A 258 -13.46 -0.72 19.49
CA PHE A 258 -12.41 0.30 19.47
C PHE A 258 -12.93 1.73 19.68
N ILE A 259 -14.22 1.95 19.93
CA ILE A 259 -14.86 3.28 19.87
C ILE A 259 -14.18 4.34 20.74
N ASP A 260 -13.71 3.94 21.92
CA ASP A 260 -13.03 4.83 22.87
C ASP A 260 -11.61 5.24 22.41
N GLN A 261 -11.09 4.59 21.36
CA GLN A 261 -9.76 4.79 20.81
C GLN A 261 -9.79 5.42 19.40
N MET A 262 -10.92 5.34 18.67
CA MET A 262 -11.02 5.64 17.23
C MET A 262 -10.55 7.04 16.82
N ASN A 263 -10.64 8.05 17.69
CA ASN A 263 -10.23 9.41 17.35
C ASN A 263 -8.70 9.58 17.24
N ARG A 264 -7.91 8.62 17.74
CA ARG A 264 -6.45 8.76 17.90
C ARG A 264 -5.66 7.46 17.68
N PHE A 265 -6.30 6.45 17.09
CA PHE A 265 -5.77 5.09 17.05
C PHE A 265 -5.95 4.46 15.66
N SER A 266 -4.89 3.85 15.14
CA SER A 266 -4.91 3.01 13.94
C SER A 266 -4.57 1.57 14.27
N ILE A 267 -5.15 0.61 13.55
CA ILE A 267 -4.79 -0.81 13.66
C ILE A 267 -4.64 -1.42 12.27
N SER A 268 -3.56 -2.17 12.06
CA SER A 268 -3.28 -2.86 10.80
C SER A 268 -2.65 -4.24 11.03
N ILE A 269 -2.60 -5.03 9.96
CA ILE A 269 -1.92 -6.32 9.92
C ILE A 269 -0.77 -6.23 8.93
N GLN A 270 0.45 -6.47 9.37
CA GLN A 270 1.60 -6.57 8.47
C GLN A 270 1.58 -7.94 7.79
N SER A 271 1.29 -7.94 6.50
CA SER A 271 1.32 -9.09 5.61
C SER A 271 2.45 -8.86 4.60
N ASP A 272 3.53 -9.63 4.71
CA ASP A 272 4.77 -9.40 3.95
C ASP A 272 5.31 -7.97 4.10
N HIS A 273 5.36 -7.22 3.00
CA HIS A 273 5.83 -5.83 2.95
C HIS A 273 4.68 -4.80 3.04
N VAL A 274 3.43 -5.24 3.25
CA VAL A 274 2.23 -4.40 3.17
C VAL A 274 1.39 -4.47 4.45
N ASN A 275 0.76 -3.34 4.85
CA ASN A 275 -0.15 -3.26 6.02
C ASN A 275 -1.65 -3.36 5.64
N LEU A 276 -2.31 -4.49 5.86
CA LEU A 276 -3.76 -4.61 5.64
C LEU A 276 -4.53 -3.83 6.72
N PHE A 277 -5.50 -3.02 6.32
CA PHE A 277 -6.34 -2.21 7.21
C PHE A 277 -7.78 -2.75 7.23
N PRO A 278 -8.50 -2.72 8.37
CA PRO A 278 -9.89 -3.17 8.44
C PRO A 278 -10.80 -2.56 7.37
N GLU A 279 -10.49 -1.34 6.92
CA GLU A 279 -11.17 -0.60 5.88
C GLU A 279 -10.98 -1.19 4.46
N ASP A 280 -9.86 -1.88 4.20
CA ASP A 280 -9.59 -2.52 2.92
C ASP A 280 -10.74 -3.48 2.56
N SER A 281 -11.09 -3.66 1.28
CA SER A 281 -12.00 -4.73 0.89
C SER A 281 -11.31 -6.11 0.96
N TYR A 282 -12.09 -7.20 1.00
CA TYR A 282 -11.51 -8.56 0.96
C TYR A 282 -10.66 -8.78 -0.29
N GLN A 283 -11.15 -8.35 -1.46
CA GLN A 283 -10.44 -8.51 -2.73
C GLN A 283 -9.15 -7.68 -2.76
N GLU A 284 -9.19 -6.44 -2.27
CA GLU A 284 -7.98 -5.61 -2.13
C GLU A 284 -6.95 -6.28 -1.24
N SER A 285 -7.37 -6.80 -0.08
CA SER A 285 -6.48 -7.42 0.89
C SER A 285 -5.80 -8.68 0.35
N LEU A 286 -6.53 -9.44 -0.46
CA LEU A 286 -6.07 -10.66 -1.10
C LEU A 286 -5.02 -10.40 -2.17
N MET A 287 -5.18 -9.30 -2.92
CA MET A 287 -4.32 -8.90 -4.04
C MET A 287 -3.18 -7.95 -3.66
N LYS A 288 -3.11 -7.57 -2.39
CA LYS A 288 -2.19 -6.57 -1.85
C LYS A 288 -0.76 -7.10 -1.83
N GLU A 289 0.09 -6.65 -2.77
CA GLU A 289 1.47 -7.12 -2.88
C GLU A 289 2.52 -6.00 -2.77
N ASN A 290 2.34 -4.85 -3.43
CA ASN A 290 3.10 -3.60 -3.23
C ASN A 290 2.62 -2.45 -4.14
N ASN A 291 1.47 -2.63 -4.81
CA ASN A 291 1.10 -1.81 -5.95
C ASN A 291 1.02 -0.32 -5.56
N LEU A 292 1.42 0.49 -6.52
CA LEU A 292 1.15 1.91 -6.59
C LEU A 292 -0.29 2.21 -6.13
N GLU A 293 -1.27 1.49 -6.68
CA GLU A 293 -2.68 1.53 -6.29
C GLU A 293 -2.91 1.33 -4.79
N THR A 294 -2.19 0.40 -4.15
CA THR A 294 -2.29 0.15 -2.70
C THR A 294 -1.68 1.28 -1.86
N LYS A 295 -0.52 1.82 -2.26
CA LYS A 295 0.10 2.93 -1.53
C LYS A 295 -0.76 4.18 -1.66
N ILE A 296 -1.27 4.44 -2.85
CA ILE A 296 -2.16 5.56 -3.16
C ILE A 296 -3.51 5.44 -2.45
N ARG A 297 -4.22 4.30 -2.52
CA ARG A 297 -5.48 4.10 -1.76
C ARG A 297 -5.27 4.27 -0.27
N ARG A 298 -4.12 3.81 0.22
CA ARG A 298 -3.81 3.98 1.63
C ARG A 298 -3.64 5.44 1.97
N PHE A 299 -2.95 6.30 1.23
CA PHE A 299 -2.81 7.71 1.67
C PHE A 299 -4.16 8.40 1.97
N TRP A 300 -5.18 8.09 1.17
CA TRP A 300 -6.58 8.48 1.35
C TRP A 300 -7.30 7.90 2.59
N GLU A 301 -6.80 6.81 3.18
CA GLU A 301 -7.39 6.16 4.35
C GLU A 301 -6.35 5.88 5.48
N SER A 302 -5.15 6.43 5.34
CA SER A 302 -3.95 5.93 6.01
C SER A 302 -3.87 6.47 7.42
N PRO A 303 -3.14 5.77 8.30
CA PRO A 303 -2.55 6.39 9.47
C PRO A 303 -1.93 7.78 9.23
N TYR A 304 -1.57 8.18 8.02
CA TYR A 304 -1.12 9.54 7.66
C TYR A 304 -2.24 10.59 7.77
N ASP A 305 -3.46 10.31 7.29
CA ASP A 305 -4.62 11.18 7.49
C ASP A 305 -5.08 11.18 8.95
N ARG A 306 -5.00 10.04 9.65
CA ARG A 306 -5.21 10.01 11.11
C ARG A 306 -4.09 10.69 11.88
N THR A 307 -2.85 10.63 11.39
CA THR A 307 -1.66 11.32 11.91
C THR A 307 -1.82 12.82 11.70
N ARG A 308 -2.32 13.25 10.55
CA ARG A 308 -2.69 14.64 10.24
C ARG A 308 -3.83 15.11 11.13
N LEU A 309 -4.93 14.37 11.25
CA LEU A 309 -6.01 14.64 12.23
C LEU A 309 -5.49 14.69 13.67
N LEU A 310 -4.56 13.81 14.04
CA LEU A 310 -3.87 13.82 15.33
C LEU A 310 -3.01 15.07 15.49
N ILE A 311 -2.24 15.45 14.47
CA ILE A 311 -1.40 16.66 14.46
C ILE A 311 -2.28 17.92 14.54
N GLU A 312 -3.39 17.97 13.82
CA GLU A 312 -4.35 19.08 13.79
C GLU A 312 -5.17 19.20 15.09
N THR A 313 -5.31 18.10 15.86
CA THR A 313 -6.02 18.08 17.16
C THR A 313 -5.12 18.13 18.38
N LEU A 314 -3.80 18.32 18.21
CA LEU A 314 -2.79 18.43 19.27
C LEU A 314 -2.26 19.86 19.43
#